data_AF-M6HJ56-F1
#
_entry.id   AF-M6HJ56-F1
#
_cell.length_a   1.000
_cell.length_b   1.000
_cell.length_c   1.000
_cell.angle_alpha   90.00
_cell.angle_beta   90.00
_cell.angle_gamma   90.00
#
_symmetry.space_group_name_H-M   'P 1'
#
loop_
_entity.id
_entity.type
_entity.pdbx_description
1 polymer ?
#
loop_
_entity_poly.entity_id
_entity_poly.type
_entity_poly.pdbx_seq_one_letter_code
_entity_poly.pdbx_strand_id
1 'polypeptide(L)'
;MWKRFFTYEMLLIEPKLEVVGFDSSVYGLENAKEEVKPHLFQYKAQDPYPFGNNEFDLVISLGTFHNLKLFELKSALNEMERVGKNGYLMLESYRNEKELFNLECWALTAESLLEVSEWIWLYHEFGYTGDYEFIFFE
;
A
#
# COMPACT_ATOMS: atom_id res chain seq x y z
N MET A 1 -4.60 -5.99 9.73
CA MET A 1 -5.55 -5.37 10.69
C MET A 1 -5.81 -3.91 10.35
N TRP A 2 -4.78 -3.10 10.12
CA TRP A 2 -4.83 -1.64 9.92
C TRP A 2 -5.63 -1.11 8.70
N LYS A 3 -5.50 -1.73 7.51
CA LYS A 3 -6.08 -1.18 6.25
C LYS A 3 -7.59 -0.96 6.26
N ARG A 4 -8.35 -1.77 7.02
CA ARG A 4 -9.82 -1.76 7.01
C ARG A 4 -10.43 -0.74 7.96
N PHE A 5 -9.67 -0.35 8.99
CA PHE A 5 -10.06 0.74 9.87
C PHE A 5 -9.81 2.08 9.21
N PHE A 6 -8.76 2.19 8.39
CA PHE A 6 -8.41 3.41 7.70
C PHE A 6 -9.56 4.00 6.86
N THR A 7 -10.15 3.21 5.96
CA THR A 7 -11.30 3.69 5.14
C THR A 7 -12.49 4.10 6.00
N TYR A 8 -12.73 3.38 7.11
CA TYR A 8 -13.80 3.71 8.04
C TYR A 8 -13.53 5.04 8.74
N GLU A 9 -12.31 5.26 9.22
CA GLU A 9 -11.88 6.50 9.86
C GLU A 9 -11.92 7.69 8.90
N MET A 10 -11.56 7.50 7.63
CA MET A 10 -11.70 8.52 6.59
C MET A 10 -13.15 8.95 6.42
N LEU A 11 -14.08 7.99 6.32
CA LEU A 11 -15.52 8.27 6.21
C LEU A 11 -16.11 8.88 7.48
N LEU A 12 -15.55 8.62 8.67
CA LEU A 12 -15.96 9.29 9.89
C LEU A 12 -15.60 10.78 9.89
N ILE A 13 -14.46 11.13 9.29
CA ILE A 13 -13.97 12.52 9.23
C ILE A 13 -14.66 13.28 8.08
N GLU A 14 -14.73 12.68 6.89
CA GLU A 14 -15.42 13.23 5.72
C GLU A 14 -16.38 12.19 5.12
N PRO A 15 -17.65 12.18 5.56
CA PRO A 15 -18.65 11.21 5.12
C PRO A 15 -19.01 11.26 3.64
N LYS A 16 -18.64 12.33 2.92
CA LYS A 16 -18.91 12.49 1.50
C LYS A 16 -17.83 11.92 0.60
N LEU A 17 -16.74 11.37 1.15
CA LEU A 17 -15.70 10.73 0.35
C LEU A 17 -16.28 9.56 -0.44
N GLU A 18 -15.97 9.52 -1.73
CA GLU A 18 -16.16 8.34 -2.55
C GLU A 18 -14.94 7.44 -2.36
N VAL A 19 -15.15 6.32 -1.66
CA VAL A 19 -14.07 5.38 -1.34
C VAL A 19 -14.29 4.05 -2.05
N VAL A 20 -13.19 3.50 -2.52
CA VAL A 20 -13.08 2.14 -3.04
C VAL A 20 -11.78 1.56 -2.50
N GLY A 21 -11.82 0.32 -2.05
CA GLY A 21 -10.62 -0.37 -1.56
C GLY A 21 -10.64 -1.84 -1.94
N PHE A 22 -9.46 -2.46 -1.91
CA PHE A 22 -9.35 -3.89 -2.13
C PHE A 22 -8.28 -4.51 -1.22
N ASP A 23 -8.44 -5.80 -0.95
CA ASP A 23 -7.50 -6.62 -0.20
C ASP A 23 -7.52 -8.03 -0.80
N SER A 24 -6.39 -8.74 -0.78
CA SER A 24 -6.32 -10.13 -1.26
C SER A 24 -6.85 -11.11 -0.21
N SER A 25 -6.86 -10.70 1.06
CA SER A 25 -7.29 -11.49 2.21
C SER A 25 -8.82 -11.56 2.30
N VAL A 26 -9.38 -12.74 2.03
CA VAL A 26 -10.82 -13.04 2.24
C VAL A 26 -11.21 -12.79 3.70
N TYR A 27 -10.44 -13.37 4.64
CA TYR A 27 -10.61 -13.12 6.07
C TYR A 27 -10.60 -11.63 6.37
N GLY A 28 -9.77 -10.90 5.66
CA GLY A 28 -9.71 -9.48 5.77
C GLY A 28 -11.03 -8.78 5.46
N LEU A 29 -11.53 -8.99 4.24
CA LEU A 29 -12.75 -8.39 3.74
C LEU A 29 -13.98 -8.79 4.57
N GLU A 30 -14.09 -10.06 4.95
CA GLU A 30 -15.20 -10.56 5.77
C GLU A 30 -15.27 -9.90 7.15
N ASN A 31 -14.12 -9.53 7.71
CA ASN A 31 -13.99 -8.88 9.02
C ASN A 31 -13.81 -7.35 8.94
N ALA A 32 -14.08 -6.74 7.78
CA ALA A 32 -14.15 -5.28 7.67
C ALA A 32 -15.36 -4.72 8.44
N LYS A 33 -15.36 -3.41 8.71
CA LYS A 33 -16.53 -2.72 9.27
C LYS A 33 -17.70 -2.76 8.29
N GLU A 34 -18.92 -2.97 8.77
CA GLU A 34 -20.11 -3.10 7.90
C GLU A 34 -20.32 -1.87 7.02
N GLU A 35 -19.96 -0.70 7.54
CA GLU A 35 -20.07 0.59 6.85
C GLU A 35 -19.14 0.69 5.63
N VAL A 36 -18.00 -0.01 5.63
CA VAL A 36 -17.04 0.02 4.52
C VAL A 36 -17.12 -1.20 3.60
N LYS A 37 -17.70 -2.32 4.06
CA LYS A 37 -17.81 -3.56 3.27
C LYS A 37 -18.34 -3.33 1.84
N PRO A 38 -19.37 -2.51 1.59
CA PRO A 38 -19.88 -2.27 0.23
C PRO A 38 -18.85 -1.62 -0.70
N HIS A 39 -17.82 -0.97 -0.14
CA HIS A 39 -16.76 -0.27 -0.87
C HIS A 39 -15.51 -1.13 -1.08
N LEU A 40 -15.50 -2.36 -0.54
CA LEU A 40 -14.36 -3.25 -0.57
C LEU A 40 -14.63 -4.46 -1.45
N PHE A 41 -13.62 -4.85 -2.23
CA PHE A 41 -13.68 -6.07 -3.03
C PHE A 41 -12.38 -6.87 -2.96
N GLN A 42 -12.47 -8.16 -3.32
CA GLN A 42 -11.29 -9.03 -3.34
C GLN A 42 -10.47 -8.77 -4.60
N TYR A 43 -9.22 -8.36 -4.43
CA TYR A 43 -8.30 -8.12 -5.52
C TYR A 43 -6.85 -8.21 -5.07
N LYS A 44 -5.94 -8.33 -6.03
CA LYS A 44 -4.50 -8.38 -5.78
C LYS A 44 -3.83 -7.09 -6.24
N ALA A 45 -2.92 -6.58 -5.43
CA ALA A 45 -2.22 -5.33 -5.72
C ALA A 45 -1.29 -5.42 -6.94
N GLN A 46 -0.85 -6.63 -7.31
CA GLN A 46 0.01 -6.85 -8.48
C GLN A 46 -0.76 -7.01 -9.80
N ASP A 47 -2.08 -7.16 -9.76
CA ASP A 47 -2.91 -7.34 -10.95
C ASP A 47 -3.32 -5.97 -11.52
N PRO A 48 -3.55 -5.84 -12.84
CA PRO A 48 -4.04 -4.60 -13.44
C PRO A 48 -5.35 -4.15 -12.80
N TYR A 49 -5.38 -2.95 -12.23
CA TYR A 49 -6.54 -2.45 -11.52
C TYR A 49 -7.71 -2.21 -12.47
N PRO A 50 -8.95 -2.56 -12.09
CA PRO A 50 -10.13 -2.43 -12.94
C PRO A 50 -10.65 -0.98 -13.02
N PHE A 51 -9.73 -0.01 -13.09
CA PHE A 51 -10.01 1.43 -13.08
C PHE A 51 -9.30 2.12 -14.25
N GLY A 52 -9.88 3.23 -14.68
CA GLY A 52 -9.32 4.12 -15.69
C GLY A 52 -8.10 4.90 -15.20
N ASN A 53 -7.48 5.64 -16.12
CA ASN A 53 -6.35 6.50 -15.77
C ASN A 53 -6.84 7.74 -15.02
N ASN A 54 -6.13 8.14 -13.95
CA ASN A 54 -6.48 9.30 -13.12
C ASN A 54 -7.93 9.29 -12.62
N GLU A 55 -8.51 8.11 -12.41
CA GLU A 55 -9.87 7.94 -11.90
C GLU A 55 -9.99 8.42 -10.46
N PHE A 56 -8.93 8.26 -9.66
CA PHE A 56 -8.91 8.67 -8.25
C PHE A 56 -8.11 9.95 -8.06
N ASP A 57 -8.62 10.85 -7.21
CA ASP A 57 -7.86 12.01 -6.76
C ASP A 57 -6.67 11.61 -5.85
N LEU A 58 -6.78 10.48 -5.15
CA LEU A 58 -5.78 9.96 -4.22
C LEU A 58 -5.81 8.43 -4.16
N VAL A 59 -4.64 7.80 -4.26
CA VAL A 59 -4.44 6.35 -4.09
C VAL A 59 -3.49 6.12 -2.92
N ILE A 60 -3.85 5.22 -2.01
CA ILE A 60 -3.09 4.98 -0.77
C ILE A 60 -2.76 3.50 -0.65
N SER A 61 -1.49 3.18 -0.35
CA SER A 61 -1.06 1.85 0.03
C SER A 61 -0.26 1.91 1.33
N LEU A 62 -0.71 1.18 2.35
CA LEU A 62 -0.12 1.17 3.68
C LEU A 62 0.38 -0.23 4.02
N GLY A 63 1.71 -0.43 4.08
CA GLY A 63 2.30 -1.70 4.47
C GLY A 63 1.91 -2.88 3.58
N THR A 64 1.72 -2.64 2.27
CA THR A 64 1.37 -3.69 1.30
C THR A 64 2.55 -4.10 0.43
N PHE A 65 3.22 -3.12 -0.17
CA PHE A 65 4.03 -3.34 -1.36
C PHE A 65 5.35 -4.08 -1.09
N HIS A 66 5.89 -4.03 0.13
CA HIS A 66 7.05 -4.84 0.54
C HIS A 66 6.74 -6.36 0.64
N ASN A 67 5.46 -6.76 0.60
CA ASN A 67 5.05 -8.17 0.58
C ASN A 67 4.93 -8.72 -0.86
N LEU A 68 5.22 -7.92 -1.88
CA LEU A 68 5.17 -8.32 -3.28
C LEU A 68 6.57 -8.69 -3.76
N LYS A 69 6.66 -9.65 -4.69
CA LYS A 69 7.92 -9.89 -5.40
C LYS A 69 8.33 -8.64 -6.18
N LEU A 70 9.62 -8.44 -6.40
CA LEU A 70 10.13 -7.21 -7.03
C LEU A 70 9.46 -6.88 -8.39
N PHE A 71 9.15 -7.88 -9.20
CA PHE A 71 8.44 -7.67 -10.48
C PHE A 71 6.94 -7.39 -10.30
N GLU A 72 6.32 -7.89 -9.24
CA GLU A 72 4.93 -7.59 -8.87
C GLU A 72 4.82 -6.18 -8.27
N LEU A 73 5.81 -5.78 -7.48
CA LEU A 73 5.96 -4.42 -6.96
C LEU A 73 6.00 -3.39 -8.10
N LYS A 74 6.78 -3.67 -9.16
CA LYS A 74 6.82 -2.82 -10.35
C LYS A 74 5.42 -2.63 -10.96
N SER A 75 4.66 -3.72 -11.12
CA SER A 75 3.29 -3.65 -11.62
C SER A 75 2.38 -2.84 -10.70
N ALA A 76 2.46 -3.07 -9.39
CA ALA A 76 1.63 -2.38 -8.40
C ALA A 76 1.90 -0.87 -8.34
N LEU A 77 3.17 -0.45 -8.41
CA LEU A 77 3.56 0.96 -8.47
C LEU A 77 3.09 1.63 -9.75
N ASN A 78 3.25 0.97 -10.90
CA ASN A 78 2.76 1.48 -12.18
C ASN A 78 1.23 1.65 -12.17
N GLU A 79 0.50 0.70 -11.61
CA GLU A 79 -0.96 0.79 -11.53
C GLU A 79 -1.41 1.87 -10.55
N MET A 80 -0.71 2.03 -9.42
CA MET A 80 -0.95 3.11 -8.46
C MET A 80 -0.74 4.49 -9.11
N GLU A 81 0.35 4.65 -9.85
CA GLU A 81 0.66 5.87 -10.62
C GLU A 81 -0.38 6.11 -11.74
N ARG A 82 -0.86 5.04 -12.38
CA ARG A 82 -1.79 5.14 -13.50
C ARG A 82 -3.19 5.58 -13.06
N VAL A 83 -3.73 4.98 -12.01
CA VAL A 83 -5.14 5.19 -11.61
C VAL A 83 -5.33 6.44 -10.76
N GLY A 84 -4.27 6.96 -10.13
CA GLY A 84 -4.32 8.08 -9.20
C GLY A 84 -3.70 9.36 -9.73
N LYS A 85 -4.30 10.51 -9.42
CA LYS A 85 -3.66 11.82 -9.60
C LYS A 85 -2.58 12.08 -8.55
N ASN A 86 -2.80 11.57 -7.34
CA ASN A 86 -1.84 11.61 -6.23
C ASN A 86 -1.71 10.21 -5.64
N GLY A 87 -0.50 9.84 -5.25
CA GLY A 87 -0.21 8.57 -4.60
C GLY A 87 0.40 8.80 -3.22
N TYR A 88 0.04 7.95 -2.25
CA TYR A 88 0.72 7.85 -0.96
C TYR A 88 1.10 6.41 -0.66
N LEU A 89 2.40 6.14 -0.56
CA LEU A 89 2.94 4.82 -0.27
C LEU A 89 3.68 4.80 1.06
N MET A 90 3.19 4.03 2.02
CA MET A 90 3.92 3.76 3.25
C MET A 90 4.43 2.32 3.27
N LEU A 91 5.69 2.16 3.63
CA LEU A 91 6.31 0.85 3.84
C LEU A 91 7.37 0.87 4.94
N GLU A 92 7.93 -0.30 5.24
CA GLU A 92 8.94 -0.48 6.28
C GLU A 92 10.34 -0.49 5.66
N SER A 93 11.30 0.16 6.33
CA SER A 93 12.69 0.23 5.90
C SER A 93 13.64 0.34 7.09
N TYR A 94 14.93 0.44 6.81
CA TYR A 94 16.00 0.52 7.80
C TYR A 94 17.08 1.49 7.33
N ARG A 95 17.85 2.03 8.28
CA ARG A 95 18.98 2.97 8.05
C ARG A 95 20.31 2.42 8.56
N ASN A 96 20.27 1.29 9.28
CA ASN A 96 21.43 0.65 9.88
C ASN A 96 21.11 -0.82 10.21
N GLU A 97 22.15 -1.59 10.55
CA GLU A 97 22.03 -3.03 10.84
C GLU A 97 21.12 -3.33 12.04
N LYS A 98 21.06 -2.46 13.05
CA LYS A 98 20.18 -2.66 14.22
C LYS A 98 18.72 -2.56 13.80
N GLU A 99 18.37 -1.55 13.01
CA GLU A 99 17.02 -1.40 12.45
C GLU A 99 16.66 -2.53 11.50
N LEU A 100 17.61 -3.02 10.69
CA LEU A 100 17.40 -4.20 9.85
C LEU A 100 17.07 -5.43 10.68
N PHE A 101 17.87 -5.71 11.72
CA PHE A 101 17.62 -6.83 12.62
C PHE A 101 16.24 -6.74 13.29
N ASN A 102 15.86 -5.55 13.74
CA ASN A 102 14.55 -5.32 14.32
C ASN A 102 13.44 -5.54 13.28
N LEU A 103 13.60 -5.01 12.07
CA LEU A 103 12.68 -5.19 10.96
C LEU A 103 12.50 -6.68 10.62
N GLU A 104 13.58 -7.46 10.54
CA GLU A 104 13.51 -8.91 10.33
C GLU A 104 12.74 -9.64 11.43
N CYS A 105 12.85 -9.17 12.67
CA CYS A 105 12.12 -9.73 13.81
C CYS A 105 10.62 -9.36 13.78
N TRP A 106 10.26 -8.25 13.14
CA TRP A 106 8.87 -7.78 13.01
C TRP A 106 8.18 -8.26 11.72
N ALA A 107 8.92 -8.39 10.63
CA ALA A 107 8.40 -8.70 9.31
C ALA A 107 7.88 -10.14 9.25
N LEU A 108 6.56 -10.30 9.13
CA LEU A 108 5.92 -11.62 9.03
C LEU A 108 5.82 -12.14 7.59
N THR A 109 5.69 -11.25 6.60
CA THR A 109 5.35 -11.60 5.21
C THR A 109 6.13 -10.83 4.13
N ALA A 110 7.28 -10.24 4.48
CA ALA A 110 8.04 -9.42 3.54
C ALA A 110 8.78 -10.26 2.49
N GLU A 111 8.57 -9.95 1.21
CA GLU A 111 9.33 -10.51 0.08
C GLU A 111 10.60 -9.68 -0.19
N SER A 112 10.67 -8.45 0.32
CA SER A 112 11.82 -7.56 0.17
C SER A 112 12.02 -6.71 1.41
N LEU A 113 13.24 -6.73 1.95
CA LEU A 113 13.72 -5.85 3.03
C LEU A 113 14.79 -4.95 2.43
N LEU A 114 14.44 -3.70 2.16
CA LEU A 114 15.30 -2.76 1.44
C LEU A 114 15.60 -1.53 2.29
N GLU A 115 16.83 -1.04 2.18
CA GLU A 115 17.27 0.21 2.77
C GLU A 115 16.56 1.39 2.09
N VAL A 116 16.50 2.54 2.77
CA VAL A 116 15.87 3.77 2.27
C VAL A 116 16.36 4.13 0.85
N SER A 117 17.66 4.06 0.60
CA SER A 117 18.22 4.40 -0.72
C SER A 117 17.83 3.40 -1.81
N GLU A 118 17.64 2.13 -1.47
CA GLU A 118 17.23 1.10 -2.41
C GLU A 118 15.76 1.29 -2.81
N TRP A 119 14.89 1.64 -1.86
CA TRP A 119 13.50 2.01 -2.16
C TRP A 119 13.41 3.23 -3.07
N ILE A 120 14.14 4.30 -2.75
CA ILE A 120 14.18 5.53 -3.56
C ILE A 120 14.67 5.23 -4.99
N TRP A 121 15.70 4.39 -5.12
CA TRP A 121 16.19 3.95 -6.42
C TRP A 121 15.10 3.18 -7.19
N LEU A 122 14.40 2.24 -6.55
CA LEU A 122 13.31 1.50 -7.20
C LEU A 122 12.16 2.40 -7.65
N TYR A 123 11.80 3.41 -6.87
CA TYR A 123 10.76 4.36 -7.27
C TYR A 123 11.13 5.09 -8.56
N HIS A 124 12.38 5.53 -8.69
CA HIS A 124 12.89 6.14 -9.93
C HIS A 124 12.85 5.14 -11.10
N GLU A 125 13.35 3.92 -10.92
CA GLU A 125 13.38 2.90 -11.97
C GLU A 125 12.00 2.43 -12.42
N PHE A 126 11.03 2.47 -11.52
CA PHE A 126 9.65 2.07 -11.79
C PHE A 126 8.74 3.26 -12.13
N GLY A 127 9.24 4.49 -12.08
CA GLY A 127 8.49 5.70 -12.47
C GLY A 127 7.40 6.10 -11.49
N TYR A 128 7.53 5.76 -10.21
CA TYR A 128 6.61 6.22 -9.16
C TYR A 128 6.96 7.66 -8.75
N THR A 129 5.98 8.55 -8.79
CA THR A 129 6.18 9.99 -8.48
C THR A 129 5.38 10.48 -7.28
N GLY A 130 4.56 9.61 -6.68
CA GLY A 130 3.78 9.93 -5.50
C GLY A 130 4.60 10.10 -4.22
N ASP A 131 3.92 10.58 -3.18
CA ASP A 131 4.50 10.73 -1.85
C ASP A 131 4.73 9.35 -1.20
N TYR A 132 5.77 9.26 -0.39
CA TYR A 132 6.08 8.04 0.34
C TYR A 132 6.60 8.29 1.74
N GLU A 133 6.36 7.32 2.62
CA GLU A 133 6.82 7.33 4.01
C GLU A 133 7.45 5.98 4.38
N PHE A 134 8.49 6.04 5.21
CA PHE A 134 9.16 4.87 5.76
C PHE A 134 8.94 4.75 7.26
N ILE A 135 8.54 3.56 7.72
CA ILE A 135 8.51 3.18 9.13
C ILE A 135 9.80 2.44 9.47
N PHE A 136 10.38 2.77 10.63
CA PHE A 136 11.61 2.18 11.15
C PHE A 136 11.34 1.48 12.49
N PHE A 137 12.13 0.46 12.81
CA PHE A 137 12.04 -0.29 14.06
C PHE A 137 13.33 -0.11 14.89
N GLU A 138 13.26 0.62 15.99
CA GLU A 138 14.43 1.04 16.81
C GLU A 138 14.63 0.23 18.10
#